data_AF-K8EPJ2-F1
#
_entry.id   AF-K8EPJ2-F1
#
_cell.length_a   1.000
_cell.length_b   1.000
_cell.length_c   1.000
_cell.angle_alpha   90.00
_cell.angle_beta   90.00
_cell.angle_gamma   90.00
#
_symmetry.space_group_name_H-M   'P 1'
#
loop_
_entity.id
_entity.type
_entity.pdbx_description
1 polymer ?
#
loop_
_entity_poly.entity_id
_entity_poly.type
_entity_poly.pdbx_seq_one_letter_code
_entity_poly.pdbx_strand_id
1 'polypeptide(L)'
;MSFAASAPTRLNFSNSVCSTQGLSAKIRFTRLGRKRQAFYRLVAIDSKKRRDGLPIEFLGWYDPIKKESSLNAPAIKEWIAKGAQPSETAGSLLKKALIIS
;
A
#
# COMPACT_ATOMS: atom_id res chain seq x y z
N MET A 1 17.23 -33.65 -38.35
CA MET A 1 17.50 -33.23 -36.97
C MET A 1 16.61 -32.02 -36.69
N SER A 2 15.46 -32.23 -36.04
CA SER A 2 14.44 -31.21 -35.84
C SER A 2 14.25 -31.01 -34.34
N PHE A 3 14.64 -29.84 -33.82
CA PHE A 3 14.33 -29.45 -32.43
C PHE A 3 13.29 -28.34 -32.48
N ALA A 4 12.04 -28.73 -32.19
CA ALA A 4 10.97 -27.79 -31.91
C ALA A 4 11.20 -27.16 -30.53
N ALA A 5 11.46 -25.86 -30.48
CA ALA A 5 11.44 -25.09 -29.24
C ALA A 5 10.06 -24.44 -29.08
N SER A 6 9.14 -25.19 -28.44
CA SER A 6 7.88 -24.65 -27.90
C SER A 6 8.19 -23.90 -26.60
N ALA A 7 8.33 -22.57 -26.68
CA ALA A 7 8.37 -21.75 -25.47
C ALA A 7 6.93 -21.61 -24.91
N PRO A 8 6.71 -21.93 -23.62
CA PRO A 8 5.40 -21.77 -23.00
C PRO A 8 5.06 -20.29 -22.85
N THR A 9 3.92 -19.89 -23.40
CA THR A 9 3.24 -18.61 -23.15
C THR A 9 3.15 -18.32 -21.66
N ARG A 10 3.85 -17.28 -21.19
CA ARG A 10 3.73 -16.82 -19.81
C ARG A 10 2.41 -16.08 -19.64
N LEU A 11 1.53 -16.73 -18.89
CA LEU A 11 0.21 -16.34 -18.46
C LEU A 11 0.09 -14.85 -18.06
N ASN A 12 -0.82 -14.17 -18.77
CA ASN A 12 -1.88 -13.30 -18.25
C ASN A 12 -1.57 -12.46 -17.00
N PHE A 13 -1.20 -11.20 -17.21
CA PHE A 13 -1.48 -10.13 -16.24
C PHE A 13 -2.98 -9.83 -16.25
N SER A 14 -3.75 -10.75 -15.66
CA SER A 14 -5.06 -10.40 -15.11
C SER A 14 -4.81 -9.50 -13.91
N ASN A 15 -4.94 -8.20 -14.12
CA ASN A 15 -5.42 -7.29 -13.07
C ASN A 15 -6.49 -6.39 -13.71
N SER A 16 -7.56 -7.03 -14.18
CA SER A 16 -8.90 -6.44 -14.04
C SER A 16 -9.15 -6.37 -12.52
N VAL A 17 -9.60 -5.28 -11.92
CA VAL A 17 -10.71 -4.42 -12.33
C VAL A 17 -10.44 -3.04 -11.72
N CYS A 18 -10.38 -1.98 -12.52
CA CYS A 18 -10.62 -0.64 -12.01
C CYS A 18 -12.15 -0.47 -11.95
N SER A 19 -12.78 -1.10 -10.95
CA SER A 19 -14.19 -0.88 -10.63
C SER A 19 -14.30 0.52 -10.04
N THR A 20 -14.43 1.50 -10.92
CA THR A 20 -14.91 2.82 -10.56
C THR A 20 -16.35 2.65 -10.09
N GLN A 21 -16.57 2.60 -8.78
CA GLN A 21 -17.71 3.23 -8.10
C GLN A 21 -17.40 3.40 -6.60
N GLY A 22 -17.31 4.65 -6.13
CA GLY A 22 -17.45 5.05 -4.72
C GLY A 22 -16.17 5.01 -3.87
N LEU A 23 -15.52 6.17 -3.68
CA LEU A 23 -14.30 6.43 -2.90
C LEU A 23 -12.99 5.83 -3.46
N SER A 24 -12.23 6.65 -4.19
CA SER A 24 -10.84 6.34 -4.55
C SER A 24 -9.90 6.55 -3.33
N ALA A 25 -10.10 5.78 -2.27
CA ALA A 25 -9.25 5.81 -1.08
C ALA A 25 -7.97 5.00 -1.30
N LYS A 26 -6.83 5.57 -0.94
CA LYS A 26 -5.52 4.91 -0.97
C LYS A 26 -4.91 4.94 0.42
N ILE A 27 -4.27 3.83 0.79
CA ILE A 27 -3.42 3.76 1.96
C ILE A 27 -1.98 4.05 1.51
N ARG A 28 -1.42 5.17 1.96
CA ARG A 28 -0.09 5.63 1.54
C ARG A 28 0.71 6.20 2.70
N PHE A 29 2.02 6.35 2.49
CA PHE A 29 2.91 7.00 3.46
C PHE A 29 3.01 8.50 3.22
N THR A 30 2.90 9.28 4.29
CA THR A 30 3.28 10.69 4.32
C THR A 30 4.67 10.79 4.93
N ARG A 31 5.56 11.55 4.28
CA ARG A 31 6.91 11.76 4.80
C ARG A 31 6.89 12.92 5.79
N LEU A 32 7.43 12.67 6.96
CA LEU A 32 7.68 13.61 8.03
C LEU A 32 9.14 13.56 8.45
N GLY A 33 9.50 14.47 9.35
CA GLY A 33 10.84 14.55 9.94
C GLY A 33 11.79 15.48 9.19
N ARG A 34 13.04 15.47 9.63
CA ARG A 34 14.10 16.37 9.14
C ARG A 34 14.94 15.69 8.07
N LYS A 35 15.85 16.45 7.46
CA LYS A 35 16.89 15.87 6.59
C LYS A 35 17.69 14.84 7.41
N ARG A 36 17.91 13.64 6.85
CA ARG A 36 18.54 12.47 7.51
C ARG A 36 17.79 11.87 8.71
N GLN A 37 16.60 12.36 9.03
CA GLN A 37 15.70 11.81 10.06
C GLN A 37 14.31 11.64 9.44
N ALA A 38 14.18 10.65 8.56
CA ALA A 38 12.92 10.36 7.89
C ALA A 38 11.99 9.63 8.85
N PHE A 39 10.74 10.09 8.93
CA PHE A 39 9.66 9.44 9.67
C PHE A 39 8.46 9.31 8.74
N TYR A 40 7.83 8.16 8.67
CA TYR A 40 6.68 7.96 7.77
C TYR A 40 5.41 7.73 8.59
N ARG A 41 4.32 8.40 8.25
CA ARG A 41 3.00 8.07 8.78
C ARG A 41 2.19 7.30 7.75
N LEU A 42 1.53 6.23 8.18
CA LEU A 42 0.59 5.49 7.35
C LEU A 42 -0.78 6.17 7.46
N VAL A 43 -1.32 6.61 6.32
CA VAL A 43 -2.58 7.36 6.28
C VAL A 43 -3.55 6.77 5.26
N ALA A 44 -4.84 6.81 5.60
CA ALA A 44 -5.93 6.61 4.65
C ALA A 44 -6.38 7.98 4.11
N ILE A 45 -6.36 8.14 2.79
CA ILE A 45 -6.69 9.40 2.14
C ILE A 45 -7.23 9.16 0.72
N ASP A 46 -8.03 10.09 0.22
CA ASP A 46 -8.41 10.09 -1.19
C ASP A 46 -7.15 10.24 -2.08
N SER A 47 -7.08 9.43 -3.12
CA SER A 47 -6.04 9.42 -4.14
C SER A 47 -5.74 10.80 -4.74
N LYS A 48 -6.75 11.66 -4.88
CA LYS A 48 -6.63 12.99 -5.51
C LYS A 48 -5.94 14.02 -4.61
N LYS A 49 -5.85 13.77 -3.30
CA LYS A 49 -5.25 14.74 -2.38
C LYS A 49 -3.73 14.78 -2.51
N ARG A 50 -3.16 15.95 -2.23
CA ARG A 50 -1.70 16.19 -2.11
C ARG A 50 -1.04 15.21 -1.15
N ARG A 51 0.24 14.87 -1.38
CA ARG A 51 1.02 13.91 -0.58
C ARG A 51 0.85 14.14 0.92
N ASP A 52 1.14 15.36 1.37
CA ASP A 52 1.12 15.76 2.79
C ASP A 52 -0.19 16.49 3.18
N GLY A 53 -1.28 16.20 2.46
CA GLY A 53 -2.61 16.80 2.71
C GLY A 53 -3.34 16.16 3.91
N LEU A 54 -4.50 16.74 4.25
CA LEU A 54 -5.33 16.27 5.36
C LEU A 54 -5.87 14.84 5.09
N PRO A 55 -5.46 13.84 5.89
CA PRO A 55 -5.96 12.48 5.78
C PRO A 55 -7.34 12.34 6.39
N ILE A 56 -8.03 11.26 6.02
CA ILE A 56 -9.32 10.88 6.65
C ILE A 56 -9.02 10.24 8.00
N GLU A 57 -8.03 9.33 8.03
CA GLU A 57 -7.66 8.61 9.23
C GLU A 57 -6.15 8.30 9.26
N PHE A 58 -5.59 8.27 10.47
CA PHE A 58 -4.21 7.86 10.74
C PHE A 58 -4.17 6.38 11.12
N LEU A 59 -3.53 5.56 10.30
CA LEU A 59 -3.46 4.11 10.47
C LEU A 59 -2.21 3.67 11.23
N GLY A 60 -1.21 4.54 11.36
CA GLY A 60 0.01 4.24 12.08
C GLY A 60 1.22 5.04 11.64
N TRP A 61 2.40 4.55 11.98
CA TRP A 61 3.68 5.14 11.60
C TRP A 61 4.77 4.08 11.43
N TYR A 62 5.81 4.47 10.71
CA TYR A 62 6.99 3.68 10.44
C TYR A 62 8.24 4.56 10.55
N ASP A 63 9.17 4.14 11.39
CA ASP A 63 10.51 4.73 11.50
C ASP A 63 11.52 3.81 10.79
N PRO A 64 12.11 4.23 9.65
CA PRO A 64 13.10 3.45 8.93
C PRO A 64 14.45 3.36 9.65
N ILE A 65 14.77 4.30 10.56
CA ILE A 65 16.05 4.35 11.27
C ILE A 65 16.06 3.31 12.38
N LYS A 66 15.01 3.30 13.20
CA LYS A 66 14.83 2.31 14.26
C LYS A 66 14.24 0.99 13.76
N LYS A 67 13.69 0.98 12.54
CA LYS A 67 12.92 -0.12 11.94
C LYS A 67 11.70 -0.51 12.78
N GLU A 68 11.20 0.43 13.58
CA GLU A 68 10.00 0.26 14.39
C GLU A 68 8.78 0.74 13.61
N SER A 69 7.66 0.05 13.78
CA SER A 69 6.37 0.44 13.22
C SER A 69 5.26 0.22 14.22
N SER A 70 4.38 1.20 14.35
CA SER A 70 3.12 1.04 15.08
C SER A 70 1.98 1.11 14.06
N LEU A 71 1.26 0.00 13.90
CA LEU A 71 0.19 -0.13 12.91
C LEU A 71 -1.11 -0.53 13.61
N ASN A 72 -2.19 0.19 13.31
CA ASN A 72 -3.52 -0.13 13.80
C ASN A 72 -4.16 -1.19 12.90
N ALA A 73 -3.86 -2.46 13.20
CA ALA A 73 -4.39 -3.61 12.45
C ALA A 73 -5.92 -3.60 12.22
N PRO A 74 -6.80 -3.30 13.21
CA PRO A 74 -8.25 -3.33 12.99
C PRO A 74 -8.70 -2.28 11.96
N ALA A 75 -8.27 -1.03 12.13
CA ALA A 75 -8.58 0.05 11.21
C ALA A 75 -8.10 -0.25 9.79
N ILE A 76 -6.87 -0.76 9.64
CA ILE A 76 -6.31 -1.12 8.33
C ILE A 76 -7.17 -2.17 7.62
N LYS A 77 -7.61 -3.21 8.34
CA LYS A 77 -8.48 -4.26 7.78
C LYS A 77 -9.83 -3.70 7.32
N GLU A 78 -10.42 -2.79 8.09
CA GLU A 78 -11.66 -2.11 7.69
C GLU A 78 -11.48 -1.31 6.41
N TRP A 79 -10.38 -0.57 6.27
CA TRP A 79 -10.11 0.22 5.06
C TRP A 79 -9.89 -0.66 3.83
N ILE A 80 -9.22 -1.80 4.00
CA ILE A 80 -9.05 -2.78 2.91
C ILE A 80 -10.41 -3.39 2.53
N ALA A 81 -11.24 -3.75 3.51
CA ALA A 81 -12.60 -4.24 3.27
C ALA A 81 -13.48 -3.21 2.55
N LYS A 82 -13.29 -1.92 2.84
CA LYS A 82 -13.93 -0.79 2.12
C LYS A 82 -13.39 -0.58 0.69
N GLY A 83 -12.38 -1.34 0.26
CA GLY A 83 -11.79 -1.26 -1.08
C GLY A 83 -10.59 -0.31 -1.21
N ALA A 84 -10.01 0.15 -0.09
CA ALA A 84 -8.84 1.02 -0.14
C ALA A 84 -7.61 0.26 -0.69
N GLN A 85 -6.96 0.85 -1.69
CA GLN A 85 -5.79 0.25 -2.32
C GLN A 85 -4.50 0.70 -1.59
N PRO A 86 -3.72 -0.22 -1.00
CA PRO A 86 -2.42 0.12 -0.42
C PRO A 86 -1.37 0.38 -1.51
N SER A 87 -0.48 1.34 -1.26
CA SER A 87 0.73 1.52 -2.08
C SER A 87 1.66 0.31 -1.96
N GLU A 88 2.52 0.07 -2.95
CA GLU A 88 3.42 -1.09 -3.00
C GLU A 88 4.26 -1.25 -1.71
N THR A 89 4.96 -0.19 -1.29
CA THR A 89 5.76 -0.21 -0.04
C THR A 89 4.90 -0.43 1.21
N ALA A 90 3.69 0.14 1.25
CA ALA A 90 2.78 -0.04 2.36
C ALA A 90 2.27 -1.49 2.41
N GLY A 91 1.91 -2.06 1.26
CA GLY A 91 1.55 -3.47 1.11
C GLY A 91 2.69 -4.39 1.56
N SER A 92 3.93 -4.12 1.17
CA SER A 92 5.09 -4.91 1.64
C SER A 92 5.25 -4.85 3.16
N LEU A 93 5.02 -3.69 3.78
CA LEU A 93 5.11 -3.53 5.23
C LEU A 93 3.96 -4.25 5.95
N LEU A 94 2.74 -4.18 5.41
CA LEU A 94 1.57 -4.87 5.96
C LEU A 94 1.67 -6.40 5.83
N LYS A 95 2.26 -6.89 4.74
CA LYS A 95 2.59 -8.32 4.55
C LYS A 95 3.63 -8.79 5.57
N LYS A 96 4.69 -8.00 5.81
CA LYS A 96 5.68 -8.29 6.85
C LYS A 96 5.07 -8.32 8.25
N ALA A 97 4.08 -7.46 8.50
CA ALA A 97 3.33 -7.42 9.75
C ALA A 97 2.21 -8.48 9.84
N LEU A 98 2.05 -9.35 8.83
CA LEU A 98 1.02 -10.41 8.76
C LEU A 98 -0.43 -9.88 8.88
N ILE A 99 -0.67 -8.62 8.52
CA ILE A 99 -2.01 -7.99 8.55
C ILE A 99 -2.81 -8.36 7.30
N ILE A 100 -2.10 -8.51 6.18
CA ILE A 100 -2.63 -8.86 4.86
C ILE A 100 -1.80 -10.05 4.37
N SER A 101 -2.47 -11.10 3.93
CA SER A 101 -1.89 -12.27 3.25
C SER A 101 -1.75 -12.01 1.75
#